data_AF-A0A3B9DRH9-F1
#
_entry.id   AF-A0A3B9DRH9-F1
#
_cell.length_a   1.000
_cell.length_b   1.000
_cell.length_c   1.000
_cell.angle_alpha   90.00
_cell.angle_beta   90.00
_cell.angle_gamma   90.00
#
_symmetry.space_group_name_H-M   'P 1'
#
loop_
_entity.id
_entity.type
_entity.pdbx_description
1 polymer ?
#
loop_
_entity_poly.entity_id
_entity_poly.type
_entity_poly.pdbx_seq_one_letter_code
_entity_poly.pdbx_strand_id
1 'polypeptide(L)'
;MIRRIRTVVRREMSSFFDHPTAYILVVAFLALGLFLTFRTIYAAGIATLRPFFDLLPWLFAIFIPALTMRSLAEERRSGTLEWLLSHPLRETEVIIGKFLGNWLLVLAALAGTLPTAFGLLIVSEADGGIMMAEYIGGGLLAAQGVAIGLWASSLTRNQITAFILAVSASFALVIIGTPVVLIGLPPSLGVGVSNLSVLGHFENVARGVVDLRDVLYFVSTAALFLFMAVGIMSRERLSAERSAHRRLRTGTAALVATVVVLNLLGGNIRGRLDLTQEGLYTLSDGTREILGELDDIVTLKLVISDELPTELQPTLRDVADLVADLRGAANGNLVVENLNPNEDEEVAREARNLGVTQNEFNVLRDDEFEVRRGWFGLALLYADQREVIPFINRTDDLEFRLVSAISTMTTVERPGLAFLTGFGSQEPETFPSFARALSDRYDIRTIDLTVDTVPDLNRDTLDIVVVAGPQQPLGA
;
A
#
# COMPACT_ATOMS: atom_id res chain seq x y z
N MET A 1 0.29 22.62 29.92
CA MET A 1 0.77 21.56 29.03
C MET A 1 1.06 22.08 27.62
N ILE A 2 0.06 22.44 26.80
CA ILE A 2 0.26 22.85 25.39
C ILE A 2 1.26 24.01 25.21
N ARG A 3 1.16 25.08 26.03
CA ARG A 3 2.10 26.21 25.97
C ARG A 3 3.55 25.79 26.21
N ARG A 4 3.79 24.85 27.12
CA ARG A 4 5.14 24.37 27.47
C ARG A 4 5.74 23.54 26.34
N ILE A 5 4.96 22.61 25.78
CA ILE A 5 5.36 21.80 24.62
C ILE A 5 5.71 22.72 23.45
N ARG A 6 4.87 23.71 23.13
CA ARG A 6 5.14 24.69 22.07
C ARG A 6 6.45 25.46 22.29
N THR A 7 6.77 25.83 23.52
CA THR A 7 8.05 26.49 23.83
C THR A 7 9.23 25.57 23.55
N VAL A 8 9.16 24.28 23.93
CA VAL A 8 10.21 23.30 23.63
C VAL A 8 10.34 23.09 22.12
N VAL A 9 9.23 22.92 21.39
CA VAL A 9 9.23 22.79 19.93
C VAL A 9 9.91 23.98 19.27
N ARG A 10 9.53 25.21 19.66
CA ARG A 10 10.12 26.42 19.08
C ARG A 10 11.63 26.50 19.34
N ARG A 11 12.07 26.17 20.56
CA ARG A 11 13.49 26.14 20.91
C ARG A 11 14.24 25.09 20.08
N GLU A 12 13.69 23.88 19.96
CA GLU A 12 14.31 22.80 19.19
C GLU A 12 14.43 23.18 17.71
N MET A 13 13.36 23.74 17.12
CA MET A 13 13.38 24.24 15.75
C MET A 13 14.45 25.32 15.56
N SER A 14 14.49 26.34 16.42
CA SER A 14 15.50 27.40 16.36
C SER A 14 16.93 26.84 16.41
N SER A 15 17.17 25.84 17.26
CA SER A 15 18.49 25.20 17.39
C SER A 15 19.01 24.58 16.09
N PHE A 16 18.14 24.17 15.16
CA PHE A 16 18.57 23.65 13.87
C PHE A 16 19.02 24.75 12.91
N PHE A 17 18.40 25.93 12.95
CA PHE A 17 18.81 27.07 12.13
C PHE A 17 20.11 27.71 12.63
N ASP A 18 20.45 27.52 13.91
CA ASP A 18 21.70 28.01 14.50
C ASP A 18 22.92 27.11 14.17
N HIS A 19 22.71 25.92 13.60
CA HIS A 19 23.75 24.95 13.33
C HIS A 19 23.81 24.52 11.86
N PRO A 20 24.98 24.66 11.17
CA PRO A 20 25.13 24.28 9.76
C PRO A 20 24.80 22.81 9.46
N THR A 21 24.90 21.93 10.45
CA THR A 21 24.70 20.49 10.30
C THR A 21 23.30 20.13 9.79
N ALA A 22 22.26 20.84 10.25
CA ALA A 22 20.89 20.55 9.80
C ALA A 22 20.73 20.86 8.31
N TYR A 23 21.25 21.99 7.85
CA TYR A 23 21.22 22.37 6.43
C TYR A 23 22.00 21.38 5.55
N ILE A 24 23.21 20.98 5.98
CA ILE A 24 24.03 20.01 5.22
C ILE A 24 23.28 18.70 5.05
N LEU A 25 22.64 18.20 6.11
CA LEU A 25 21.86 16.97 6.05
C LEU A 25 20.64 17.10 5.12
N VAL A 26 19.88 18.20 5.22
CA VAL A 26 18.70 18.43 4.36
C VAL A 26 19.10 18.55 2.89
N VAL A 27 20.19 19.28 2.60
CA VAL A 27 20.72 19.39 1.24
C VAL A 27 21.19 18.04 0.72
N ALA A 28 21.89 17.24 1.52
CA ALA A 28 22.31 15.90 1.13
C ALA A 28 21.12 14.97 0.86
N PHE A 29 20.10 15.00 1.71
CA PHE A 29 18.85 14.27 1.54
C PHE A 29 18.15 14.65 0.23
N LEU A 30 17.96 15.94 -0.02
CA LEU A 30 17.32 16.44 -1.24
C LEU A 30 18.16 16.14 -2.48
N ALA A 31 19.47 16.38 -2.44
CA ALA A 31 20.36 16.13 -3.57
C ALA A 31 20.34 14.65 -3.98
N LEU A 32 20.47 13.73 -3.01
CA LEU A 32 20.42 12.30 -3.27
C LEU A 32 19.03 11.86 -3.74
N GLY A 33 17.97 12.29 -3.06
CA GLY A 33 16.60 11.95 -3.39
C GLY A 33 16.22 12.40 -4.80
N LEU A 34 16.40 13.70 -5.09
CA LEU A 34 16.09 14.28 -6.39
C LEU A 34 16.96 13.71 -7.51
N PHE A 35 18.26 13.49 -7.27
CA PHE A 35 19.14 12.86 -8.26
C PHE A 35 18.62 11.48 -8.67
N LEU A 36 18.24 10.65 -7.69
CA LEU A 36 17.71 9.32 -7.96
C LEU A 36 16.36 9.36 -8.68
N THR A 37 15.46 10.26 -8.28
CA THR A 37 14.17 10.48 -8.96
C THR A 37 14.38 10.83 -10.42
N PHE A 38 15.13 11.89 -10.72
CA PHE A 38 15.35 12.34 -12.09
C PHE A 38 16.10 11.28 -12.90
N ARG A 39 17.15 10.66 -12.34
CA ARG A 39 17.87 9.56 -13.00
C ARG A 39 16.91 8.47 -13.44
N THR A 40 15.95 8.08 -12.59
CA THR A 40 15.01 7.00 -12.89
C THR A 40 13.95 7.43 -13.89
N ILE A 41 13.40 8.64 -13.77
CA ILE A 41 12.45 9.19 -14.76
C ILE A 41 13.09 9.23 -16.15
N TYR A 42 14.32 9.73 -16.26
CA TYR A 42 15.04 9.77 -17.54
C TYR A 42 15.38 8.38 -18.08
N ALA A 43 15.71 7.41 -17.21
CA ALA A 43 16.08 6.07 -17.63
C ALA A 43 14.88 5.20 -18.02
N ALA A 44 13.78 5.27 -17.26
CA ALA A 44 12.59 4.45 -17.44
C ALA A 44 11.54 5.09 -18.37
N GLY A 45 11.58 6.42 -18.56
CA GLY A 45 10.56 7.15 -19.32
C GLY A 45 9.20 7.22 -18.64
N ILE A 46 9.13 6.93 -17.33
CA ILE A 46 7.89 6.93 -16.54
C ILE A 46 7.96 8.10 -15.56
N ALA A 47 6.93 8.96 -15.60
CA ALA A 47 6.81 10.11 -14.73
C ALA A 47 6.21 9.70 -13.37
N THR A 48 7.06 9.22 -12.46
CA THR A 48 6.63 8.74 -11.13
C THR A 48 7.63 9.09 -10.04
N LEU A 49 7.14 9.32 -8.82
CA LEU A 49 7.95 9.48 -7.61
C LEU A 49 8.22 8.17 -6.88
N ARG A 50 7.56 7.09 -7.30
CA ARG A 50 7.62 5.79 -6.63
C ARG A 50 9.04 5.30 -6.32
N PRO A 51 10.03 5.40 -7.25
CA PRO A 51 11.40 4.99 -6.96
C PRO A 51 12.06 5.73 -5.80
N PHE A 52 11.71 7.00 -5.57
CA PHE A 52 12.22 7.76 -4.43
C PHE A 52 11.58 7.29 -3.13
N PHE A 53 10.26 7.05 -3.14
CA PHE A 53 9.55 6.56 -1.96
C PHE A 53 9.95 5.13 -1.59
N ASP A 54 10.17 4.24 -2.57
CA ASP A 54 10.72 2.89 -2.31
C ASP A 54 12.09 2.95 -1.59
N LEU A 55 12.89 3.98 -1.86
CA LEU A 55 14.18 4.20 -1.22
C LEU A 55 14.07 4.99 0.11
N LEU A 56 12.93 5.63 0.37
CA LEU A 56 12.74 6.51 1.53
C LEU A 56 12.95 5.80 2.88
N PRO A 57 12.49 4.55 3.12
CA PRO A 57 12.80 3.80 4.35
C PRO A 57 14.30 3.69 4.62
N TRP A 58 15.09 3.40 3.59
CA TRP A 58 16.54 3.27 3.69
C TRP A 58 17.22 4.61 3.94
N LEU A 59 16.76 5.66 3.23
CA LEU A 59 17.28 7.00 3.39
C LEU A 59 16.99 7.56 4.78
N PHE A 60 15.77 7.39 5.28
CA PHE A 60 15.36 7.80 6.62
C PHE A 60 16.05 7.00 7.73
N ALA A 61 16.36 5.72 7.51
CA ALA A 61 17.15 4.91 8.44
C ALA A 61 18.58 5.43 8.67
N ILE A 62 19.09 6.35 7.84
CA ILE A 62 20.37 7.05 8.05
C ILE A 62 20.13 8.52 8.41
N PHE A 63 19.31 9.21 7.62
CA PHE A 63 19.07 10.64 7.74
C PHE A 63 18.48 11.04 9.09
N ILE A 64 17.46 10.32 9.57
CA ILE A 64 16.77 10.68 10.81
C ILE A 64 17.66 10.44 12.05
N PRO A 65 18.40 9.32 12.15
CA PRO A 65 19.44 9.16 13.17
C PRO A 65 20.47 10.30 13.19
N ALA A 66 20.95 10.75 12.03
CA ALA A 66 21.92 11.84 11.94
C ALA A 66 21.35 13.17 12.46
N LEU A 67 20.06 13.40 12.24
CA LEU A 67 19.38 14.61 12.69
C LEU A 67 19.09 14.59 14.21
N THR A 68 18.66 13.45 14.73
CA THR A 68 18.18 13.28 16.10
C THR A 68 19.29 12.96 17.12
N MET A 69 20.46 12.49 16.67
CA MET A 69 21.54 12.03 17.57
C MET A 69 21.93 13.07 18.63
N ARG A 70 21.86 14.37 18.30
CA ARG A 70 22.23 15.48 19.20
C ARG A 70 21.16 15.83 20.23
N SER A 71 19.89 15.52 19.97
CA SER A 71 18.75 16.11 20.67
C SER A 71 18.78 15.94 22.18
N LEU A 72 19.16 14.74 22.68
CA LEU A 72 19.30 14.46 24.12
C LEU A 72 20.75 14.17 24.52
N ALA A 73 21.53 13.51 23.66
CA ALA A 73 22.90 13.15 23.96
C ALA A 73 23.79 14.38 24.21
N GLU A 74 23.61 15.46 23.44
CA GLU A 74 24.41 16.69 23.60
C GLU A 74 23.99 17.48 24.85
N GLU A 75 22.70 17.54 25.16
CA GLU A 75 22.21 18.17 26.40
C GLU A 75 22.73 17.42 27.63
N ARG A 76 22.82 16.09 27.56
CA ARG A 76 23.39 15.27 28.64
C ARG A 76 24.90 15.42 28.73
N ARG A 77 25.60 15.50 27.60
CA ARG A 77 27.06 15.73 27.55
C ARG A 77 27.46 17.08 28.12
N SER A 78 26.69 18.13 27.80
CA SER A 78 26.93 19.51 28.24
C SER A 78 26.41 19.81 29.64
N GLY A 79 25.72 18.87 30.30
CA GLY A 79 25.08 19.08 31.62
C GLY A 79 23.83 19.98 31.58
N THR A 80 23.47 20.51 30.41
CA THR A 80 22.29 21.39 30.27
C THR A 80 20.96 20.65 30.46
N LEU A 81 20.96 19.32 30.34
CA LEU A 81 19.82 18.48 30.65
C LEU A 81 19.37 18.63 32.11
N GLU A 82 20.31 18.78 33.06
CA GLU A 82 20.00 18.96 34.48
C GLU A 82 19.26 20.28 34.74
N TRP A 83 19.63 21.34 34.01
CA TRP A 83 18.96 22.64 34.07
C TRP A 83 17.56 22.61 33.43
N LEU A 84 17.40 21.87 32.33
CA LEU A 84 16.07 21.66 31.73
C LEU A 84 15.15 20.89 32.69
N LEU A 85 15.70 19.91 33.40
CA LEU A 85 14.97 19.10 34.37
C LEU A 85 14.77 19.79 35.72
N SER A 86 15.46 20.89 36.02
CA SER A 86 15.18 21.69 37.23
C SER A 86 13.97 22.62 37.07
N HIS A 87 13.60 22.93 35.82
CA HIS A 87 12.37 23.65 35.52
C HIS A 87 11.13 22.79 35.79
N PRO A 88 9.96 23.40 36.06
CA PRO A 88 8.71 22.68 36.34
C PRO A 88 8.09 22.06 35.07
N LEU A 89 8.89 21.36 34.27
CA LEU A 89 8.51 20.64 33.05
C LEU A 89 8.44 19.13 33.33
N ARG A 90 7.40 18.50 32.81
CA ARG A 90 7.29 17.03 32.82
C ARG A 90 8.18 16.43 31.74
N GLU A 91 8.67 15.22 31.99
CA GLU A 91 9.52 14.46 31.07
C GLU A 91 8.81 14.22 29.74
N THR A 92 7.51 13.92 29.80
CA THR A 92 6.65 13.75 28.63
C THR A 92 6.53 15.04 27.81
N GLU A 93 6.46 16.21 28.46
CA GLU A 93 6.39 17.50 27.77
C GLU A 93 7.69 17.80 27.00
N VAL A 94 8.84 17.42 27.57
CA VAL A 94 10.15 17.59 26.93
C VAL A 94 10.31 16.65 25.74
N ILE A 95 10.04 15.35 25.92
CA ILE A 95 10.19 14.36 24.84
C ILE A 95 9.22 14.63 23.69
N ILE A 96 7.95 14.95 23.97
CA ILE A 96 6.98 15.30 22.93
C ILE A 96 7.39 16.58 22.20
N GLY A 97 7.93 17.57 22.93
CA GLY A 97 8.43 18.81 22.31
C GLY A 97 9.61 18.56 21.36
N LYS A 98 10.58 17.74 21.79
CA LYS A 98 11.73 17.34 20.96
C LYS A 98 11.29 16.50 19.76
N PHE A 99 10.35 15.57 19.97
CA PHE A 99 9.76 14.75 18.91
C PHE A 99 9.12 15.62 17.82
N LEU A 100 8.20 16.52 18.20
CA LEU A 100 7.54 17.40 17.24
C LEU A 100 8.52 18.34 16.52
N GLY A 101 9.54 18.86 17.22
CA GLY A 101 10.56 19.71 16.60
C GLY A 101 11.38 18.97 15.53
N ASN A 102 11.85 17.77 15.84
CA ASN A 102 12.59 16.93 14.89
C ASN A 102 11.69 16.43 13.75
N TRP A 103 10.47 16.00 14.05
CA TRP A 103 9.51 15.51 13.06
C TRP A 103 9.12 16.61 12.06
N LEU A 104 8.83 17.83 12.53
CA LEU A 104 8.55 18.96 11.64
C LEU A 104 9.71 19.30 10.72
N LEU A 105 10.96 19.14 11.18
CA LEU A 105 12.13 19.36 10.34
C LEU A 105 12.28 18.27 9.26
N VAL A 106 12.02 17.00 9.59
CA VAL A 106 12.00 15.91 8.60
C VAL A 106 10.87 16.13 7.59
N LEU A 107 9.68 16.56 8.05
CA LEU A 107 8.58 16.93 7.16
C LEU A 107 8.93 18.11 6.26
N ALA A 108 9.65 19.11 6.76
CA ALA A 108 10.14 20.22 5.94
C ALA A 108 11.16 19.77 4.90
N ALA A 109 12.05 18.82 5.26
CA ALA A 109 12.98 18.21 4.30
C ALA A 109 12.24 17.41 3.22
N LEU A 110 11.25 16.61 3.60
CA LEU A 110 10.39 15.87 2.66
C LEU A 110 9.57 16.82 1.78
N ALA A 111 9.04 17.91 2.34
CA ALA A 111 8.33 18.95 1.59
C ALA A 111 9.21 19.64 0.55
N GLY A 112 10.55 19.61 0.71
CA GLY A 112 11.49 20.08 -0.30
C GLY A 112 11.44 19.29 -1.62
N THR A 113 10.80 18.11 -1.66
CA THR A 113 10.55 17.35 -2.90
C THR A 113 9.20 17.69 -3.57
N LEU A 114 8.34 18.48 -2.92
CA LEU A 114 7.06 18.88 -3.51
C LEU A 114 7.17 19.62 -4.85
N PRO A 115 8.18 20.48 -5.11
CA PRO A 115 8.33 21.10 -6.42
C PRO A 115 8.44 20.08 -7.55
N THR A 116 9.10 18.95 -7.32
CA THR A 116 9.17 17.87 -8.32
C THR A 116 7.85 17.12 -8.45
N ALA A 117 7.12 16.91 -7.35
CA ALA A 117 5.77 16.32 -7.39
C ALA A 117 4.82 17.17 -8.23
N PHE A 118 4.74 18.47 -7.94
CA PHE A 118 3.90 19.40 -8.71
C PHE A 118 4.33 19.49 -10.17
N GLY A 119 5.63 19.47 -10.45
CA GLY A 119 6.15 19.42 -11.83
C GLY A 119 5.65 18.21 -12.60
N LEU A 120 5.64 17.03 -11.96
CA LEU A 120 5.14 15.80 -12.58
C LEU A 120 3.63 15.84 -12.81
N LEU A 121 2.85 16.30 -11.83
CA LEU A 121 1.39 16.40 -11.96
C LEU A 121 0.94 17.35 -13.08
N ILE A 122 1.75 18.35 -13.42
CA ILE A 122 1.44 19.29 -14.51
C ILE A 122 1.84 18.72 -15.87
N VAL A 123 2.94 17.96 -15.94
CA VAL A 123 3.58 17.55 -17.20
C VAL A 123 3.20 16.12 -17.62
N SER A 124 2.60 15.34 -16.73
CA SER A 124 2.30 13.92 -16.96
C SER A 124 0.97 13.48 -16.35
N GLU A 125 0.51 12.29 -16.74
CA GLU A 125 -0.67 11.60 -16.19
C GLU A 125 -0.38 10.91 -14.85
N ALA A 126 0.54 11.46 -14.06
CA ALA A 126 0.90 10.87 -12.78
C ALA A 126 -0.26 10.99 -11.78
N ASP A 127 -0.55 9.91 -11.07
CA ASP A 127 -1.64 9.85 -10.11
C ASP A 127 -1.32 10.69 -8.85
N GLY A 128 -2.01 11.82 -8.70
CA GLY A 128 -1.84 12.71 -7.54
C GLY A 128 -2.32 12.12 -6.22
N GLY A 129 -3.23 11.14 -6.29
CA GLY A 129 -3.70 10.34 -5.18
C GLY A 129 -2.62 9.44 -4.60
N ILE A 130 -1.91 8.71 -5.47
CA ILE A 130 -0.73 7.91 -5.09
C ILE A 130 0.33 8.82 -4.45
N MET A 131 0.66 9.96 -5.07
CA MET A 131 1.64 10.89 -4.51
C MET A 131 1.23 11.39 -3.12
N MET A 132 -0.05 11.71 -2.91
CA MET A 132 -0.55 12.13 -1.59
C MET A 132 -0.35 11.02 -0.55
N ALA A 133 -0.69 9.78 -0.90
CA ALA A 133 -0.48 8.62 -0.03
C ALA A 133 1.00 8.43 0.30
N GLU A 134 1.89 8.53 -0.68
CA GLU A 134 3.35 8.46 -0.51
C GLU A 134 3.86 9.51 0.49
N TYR A 135 3.40 10.77 0.40
CA TYR A 135 3.76 11.82 1.35
C TYR A 135 3.20 11.59 2.76
N ILE A 136 1.96 11.09 2.88
CA ILE A 136 1.35 10.72 4.17
C ILE A 136 2.14 9.58 4.82
N GLY A 137 2.42 8.52 4.06
CA GLY A 137 3.26 7.39 4.49
C GLY A 137 4.66 7.83 4.89
N GLY A 138 5.28 8.70 4.10
CA GLY A 138 6.57 9.31 4.41
C GLY A 138 6.54 10.08 5.73
N GLY A 139 5.47 10.81 6.01
CA GLY A 139 5.27 11.49 7.29
C GLY A 139 5.14 10.55 8.49
N LEU A 140 4.42 9.44 8.34
CA LEU A 140 4.27 8.41 9.38
C LEU A 140 5.59 7.66 9.63
N LEU A 141 6.29 7.29 8.57
CA LEU A 141 7.61 6.69 8.62
C LEU A 141 8.62 7.64 9.30
N ALA A 142 8.56 8.93 9.00
CA ALA A 142 9.38 9.95 9.66
C ALA A 142 9.09 10.02 11.17
N ALA A 143 7.82 9.93 11.58
CA ALA A 143 7.45 9.90 12.99
C ALA A 143 8.07 8.69 13.72
N GLN A 144 7.99 7.50 13.13
CA GLN A 144 8.63 6.30 13.67
C GLN A 144 10.16 6.48 13.77
N GLY A 145 10.82 6.94 12.71
CA GLY A 145 12.27 7.15 12.70
C GLY A 145 12.72 8.17 13.76
N VAL A 146 11.98 9.27 13.94
CA VAL A 146 12.31 10.29 14.94
C VAL A 146 12.15 9.75 16.35
N ALA A 147 11.12 8.94 16.61
CA ALA A 147 10.93 8.29 17.89
C ALA A 147 12.11 7.34 18.23
N ILE A 148 12.54 6.52 17.27
CA ILE A 148 13.71 5.62 17.40
C ILE A 148 14.97 6.45 17.69
N GLY A 149 15.19 7.52 16.92
CA GLY A 149 16.34 8.40 17.08
C GLY A 149 16.40 9.08 18.46
N LEU A 150 15.27 9.57 18.97
CA LEU A 150 15.18 10.15 20.32
C LEU A 150 15.41 9.11 21.41
N TRP A 151 14.84 7.91 21.27
CA TRP A 151 15.11 6.81 22.19
C TRP A 151 16.62 6.49 22.24
N ALA A 152 17.27 6.35 21.09
CA ALA A 152 18.69 6.08 21.02
C ALA A 152 19.55 7.21 21.61
N SER A 153 19.21 8.47 21.30
CA SER A 153 19.86 9.66 21.88
C SER A 153 19.70 9.73 23.40
N SER A 154 18.58 9.21 23.94
CA SER A 154 18.35 9.16 25.38
C SER A 154 19.21 8.13 26.12
N LEU A 155 19.78 7.12 25.43
CA LEU A 155 20.54 6.03 26.05
C LEU A 155 22.01 6.37 26.33
N THR A 156 22.54 7.44 25.75
CA THR A 156 23.98 7.74 25.78
C THR A 156 24.27 9.23 25.95
N ARG A 157 25.52 9.54 26.28
CA ARG A 157 26.10 10.89 26.32
C ARG A 157 26.90 11.22 25.05
N ASN A 158 27.13 10.24 24.19
CA ASN A 158 27.94 10.40 22.98
C ASN A 158 27.04 10.40 21.73
N GLN A 159 27.10 11.48 20.95
CA GLN A 159 26.33 11.64 19.71
C GLN A 159 26.60 10.51 18.71
N ILE A 160 27.86 10.08 18.56
CA ILE A 160 28.23 9.03 17.60
C ILE A 160 27.60 7.70 18.01
N THR A 161 27.63 7.37 19.30
CA THR A 161 26.98 6.16 19.81
C THR A 161 25.47 6.22 19.64
N ALA A 162 24.85 7.38 19.87
CA ALA A 162 23.42 7.59 19.65
C ALA A 162 23.05 7.36 18.18
N PHE A 163 23.84 7.91 17.26
CA PHE A 163 23.68 7.73 15.84
C PHE A 163 23.75 6.25 15.44
N ILE A 164 24.81 5.54 15.82
CA ILE A 164 24.99 4.12 15.48
C ILE A 164 23.81 3.29 15.99
N LEU A 165 23.40 3.50 17.24
CA LEU A 165 22.28 2.74 17.82
C LEU A 165 20.96 3.00 17.08
N ALA A 166 20.68 4.26 16.73
CA ALA A 166 19.48 4.64 15.98
C ALA A 166 19.48 4.07 14.55
N VAL A 167 20.64 4.13 13.86
CA VAL A 167 20.81 3.51 12.54
C VAL A 167 20.60 2.01 12.63
N SER A 168 21.26 1.31 13.55
CA SER A 168 21.11 -0.14 13.72
C SER A 168 19.66 -0.54 14.00
N ALA A 169 18.96 0.18 14.89
CA ALA A 169 17.56 -0.10 15.19
C ALA A 169 16.64 0.17 13.98
N SER A 170 16.86 1.27 13.26
CA SER A 170 16.05 1.62 12.08
C SER A 170 16.29 0.62 10.94
N PHE A 171 17.54 0.28 10.65
CA PHE A 171 17.88 -0.73 9.64
C PHE A 171 17.35 -2.11 9.99
N ALA A 172 17.42 -2.52 11.26
CA ALA A 172 16.87 -3.81 11.68
C ALA A 172 15.38 -3.90 11.35
N LEU A 173 14.59 -2.86 11.64
CA LEU A 173 13.15 -2.82 11.33
C LEU A 173 12.85 -2.75 9.82
N VAL A 174 13.71 -2.11 9.03
CA VAL A 174 13.59 -2.07 7.56
C VAL A 174 13.94 -3.43 6.95
N ILE A 175 15.04 -4.04 7.36
CA ILE A 175 15.56 -5.30 6.80
C ILE A 175 14.67 -6.49 7.17
N ILE A 176 13.99 -6.46 8.32
CA ILE A 176 13.28 -7.63 8.88
C ILE A 176 12.23 -8.24 7.94
N GLY A 177 11.59 -7.44 7.10
CA GLY A 177 10.61 -7.94 6.12
C GLY A 177 11.09 -7.92 4.69
N THR A 178 12.40 -7.88 4.46
CA THR A 178 12.94 -8.15 3.12
C THR A 178 12.82 -9.65 2.80
N PRO A 179 12.63 -10.01 1.53
CA PRO A 179 12.61 -11.41 1.09
C PRO A 179 13.80 -12.20 1.63
N VAL A 180 15.01 -11.61 1.57
CA VAL A 180 16.25 -12.24 2.05
C VAL A 180 16.17 -12.69 3.53
N VAL A 181 15.50 -11.92 4.39
CA VAL A 181 15.32 -12.30 5.80
C VAL A 181 14.17 -13.27 6.00
N LEU A 182 13.05 -13.04 5.30
CA LEU A 182 11.84 -13.87 5.44
C LEU A 182 12.07 -15.29 4.93
N ILE A 183 12.82 -15.43 3.84
CA ILE A 183 13.29 -16.70 3.29
C ILE A 183 14.09 -17.45 4.35
N GLY A 184 14.94 -16.80 5.14
CA GLY A 184 15.72 -17.44 6.21
C GLY A 184 14.93 -17.87 7.45
N LEU A 185 13.62 -17.62 7.53
CA LEU A 185 12.81 -17.88 8.73
C LEU A 185 11.83 -19.05 8.51
N PRO A 186 11.55 -19.85 9.56
CA PRO A 186 10.45 -20.80 9.53
C PRO A 186 9.12 -20.11 9.16
N PRO A 187 8.22 -20.75 8.36
CA PRO A 187 7.02 -20.08 7.83
C PRO A 187 6.15 -19.39 8.89
N SER A 188 5.95 -20.01 10.06
CA SER A 188 5.17 -19.43 11.16
C SER A 188 5.81 -18.17 11.76
N LEU A 189 7.15 -18.11 11.78
CA LEU A 189 7.90 -16.93 12.21
C LEU A 189 7.94 -15.88 11.10
N GLY A 190 8.05 -16.30 9.84
CA GLY A 190 8.03 -15.43 8.66
C GLY A 190 6.77 -14.56 8.60
N VAL A 191 5.59 -15.16 8.84
CA VAL A 191 4.31 -14.40 8.88
C VAL A 191 4.32 -13.34 9.99
N GLY A 192 4.73 -13.73 11.21
CA GLY A 192 4.79 -12.79 12.34
C GLY A 192 5.81 -11.66 12.13
N VAL A 193 6.95 -11.97 11.53
CA VAL A 193 8.00 -11.01 11.19
C VAL A 193 7.57 -10.08 10.06
N SER A 194 6.87 -10.60 9.05
CA SER A 194 6.30 -9.81 7.96
C SER A 194 5.34 -8.73 8.49
N ASN A 195 4.51 -9.07 9.49
CA ASN A 195 3.61 -8.12 10.16
C ASN A 195 4.34 -7.06 11.03
N LEU A 196 5.65 -7.20 11.24
CA LEU A 196 6.48 -6.20 11.92
C LEU A 196 7.35 -5.40 10.94
N SER A 197 7.24 -5.66 9.64
CA SER A 197 8.07 -5.06 8.59
C SER A 197 7.68 -3.62 8.30
N VAL A 198 8.64 -2.71 8.42
CA VAL A 198 8.47 -1.32 7.96
C VAL A 198 8.19 -1.28 6.46
N LEU A 199 8.91 -2.08 5.68
CA LEU A 199 8.80 -2.09 4.22
C LEU A 199 7.41 -2.55 3.77
N GLY A 200 6.89 -3.64 4.34
CA GLY A 200 5.58 -4.18 3.95
C GLY A 200 4.43 -3.21 4.22
N HIS A 201 4.46 -2.50 5.35
CA HIS A 201 3.47 -1.46 5.65
C HIS A 201 3.65 -0.21 4.77
N PHE A 202 4.89 0.18 4.49
CA PHE A 202 5.17 1.36 3.68
C PHE A 202 4.82 1.17 2.20
N GLU A 203 5.05 -0.03 1.63
CA GLU A 203 4.77 -0.35 0.23
C GLU A 203 3.28 -0.31 -0.13
N ASN A 204 2.38 -0.60 0.82
CA ASN A 204 0.93 -0.44 0.60
C ASN A 204 0.56 1.04 0.50
N VAL A 205 1.09 1.83 1.44
CA VAL A 205 0.87 3.28 1.45
C VAL A 205 1.47 3.94 0.21
N ALA A 206 2.66 3.51 -0.23
CA ALA A 206 3.31 3.99 -1.44
C ALA A 206 2.59 3.57 -2.74
N ARG A 207 1.63 2.64 -2.68
CA ARG A 207 0.76 2.26 -3.80
C ARG A 207 -0.53 3.08 -3.89
N GLY A 208 -0.79 4.00 -2.96
CA GLY A 208 -2.03 4.78 -2.91
C GLY A 208 -3.04 4.30 -1.87
N VAL A 209 -2.76 3.21 -1.15
CA VAL A 209 -3.71 2.62 -0.19
C VAL A 209 -3.25 2.89 1.24
N VAL A 210 -4.02 3.70 1.97
CA VAL A 210 -3.76 3.97 3.39
C VAL A 210 -4.63 3.06 4.24
N ASP A 211 -4.09 1.91 4.63
CA ASP A 211 -4.76 1.01 5.57
C ASP A 211 -4.62 1.50 7.02
N LEU A 212 -5.68 1.34 7.80
CA LEU A 212 -5.67 1.63 9.24
C LEU A 212 -4.61 0.82 9.99
N ARG A 213 -4.34 -0.42 9.53
CA ARG A 213 -3.29 -1.28 10.10
C ARG A 213 -1.89 -0.67 9.96
N ASP A 214 -1.61 -0.04 8.81
CA ASP A 214 -0.30 0.53 8.51
C ASP A 214 -0.10 1.79 9.37
N VAL A 215 -1.14 2.62 9.47
CA VAL A 215 -1.16 3.79 10.37
C VAL A 215 -0.96 3.34 11.83
N LEU A 216 -1.67 2.32 12.27
CA LEU A 216 -1.53 1.77 13.62
C LEU A 216 -0.11 1.22 13.87
N TYR A 217 0.51 0.58 12.87
CA TYR A 217 1.87 0.11 12.97
C TYR A 217 2.87 1.25 13.21
N PHE A 218 2.86 2.28 12.36
CA PHE A 218 3.76 3.43 12.50
C PHE A 218 3.53 4.17 13.82
N VAL A 219 2.27 4.42 14.17
CA VAL A 219 1.90 5.17 15.39
C VAL A 219 2.22 4.38 16.66
N SER A 220 1.89 3.09 16.71
CA SER A 220 2.15 2.26 17.89
C SER A 220 3.65 2.05 18.13
N THR A 221 4.42 1.86 17.06
CA THR A 221 5.88 1.74 17.12
C THR A 221 6.52 3.07 17.55
N ALA A 222 6.09 4.20 16.98
CA ALA A 222 6.56 5.52 17.42
C ALA A 222 6.24 5.77 18.91
N ALA A 223 5.02 5.46 19.34
CA ALA A 223 4.60 5.60 20.74
C ALA A 223 5.44 4.74 21.69
N LEU A 224 5.78 3.52 21.28
CA LEU A 224 6.65 2.62 22.03
C LEU A 224 8.03 3.24 22.29
N PHE A 225 8.71 3.71 21.23
CA PHE A 225 10.05 4.30 21.35
C PHE A 225 10.03 5.62 22.15
N LEU A 226 9.01 6.46 21.96
CA LEU A 226 8.85 7.67 22.77
C LEU A 226 8.61 7.33 24.26
N PHE A 227 7.81 6.32 24.55
CA PHE A 227 7.60 5.87 25.93
C PHE A 227 8.89 5.34 26.54
N MET A 228 9.69 4.57 25.79
CA MET A 228 11.00 4.13 26.25
C MET A 228 11.94 5.30 26.53
N ALA A 229 11.95 6.35 25.68
CA ALA A 229 12.74 7.56 25.89
C ALA A 229 12.33 8.30 27.17
N VAL A 230 11.02 8.45 27.43
CA VAL A 230 10.49 9.01 28.69
C VAL A 230 10.89 8.14 29.88
N GLY A 231 10.81 6.81 29.73
CA GLY A 231 11.23 5.85 30.74
C GLY A 231 12.71 6.00 31.11
N ILE A 232 13.59 6.21 30.13
CA ILE A 232 15.02 6.40 30.38
C ILE A 232 15.28 7.72 31.11
N MET A 233 14.63 8.82 30.69
CA MET A 233 14.80 10.11 31.35
C MET A 233 14.22 10.15 32.77
N SER A 234 13.07 9.50 33.00
CA SER A 234 12.48 9.40 34.34
C SER A 234 13.34 8.58 35.32
N ARG A 235 14.15 7.63 34.85
CA ARG A 235 15.10 6.90 35.70
C ARG A 235 16.16 7.81 36.31
N GLU A 236 16.54 8.90 35.65
CA GLU A 236 17.56 9.82 36.17
C GLU A 236 17.07 10.62 37.39
N ARG A 237 15.76 10.73 37.59
CA ARG A 237 15.14 11.36 38.77
C ARG A 237 14.75 10.36 39.88
N LEU A 238 14.66 9.07 39.58
CA LEU A 238 14.16 8.05 40.51
C LEU A 238 15.32 7.32 41.19
N SER A 239 15.41 7.41 42.52
CA SER A 239 16.38 6.60 43.29
C SER A 239 16.07 5.10 43.16
N ALA A 240 17.12 4.29 43.03
CA ALA A 240 17.04 2.85 42.72
C ALA A 240 16.30 1.99 43.76
N GLU A 241 15.98 2.53 44.94
CA GLU A 241 15.41 1.78 46.07
C GLU A 241 13.87 1.75 46.12
N ARG A 242 13.14 2.34 45.16
CA ARG A 242 11.67 2.40 45.22
C ARG A 242 10.97 1.45 44.27
N SER A 243 9.82 0.93 44.73
CA SER A 243 8.80 0.21 43.95
C SER A 243 8.44 0.89 42.61
N ALA A 244 8.67 2.21 42.50
CA ALA A 244 8.57 3.00 41.28
C ALA A 244 9.48 2.49 40.13
N HIS A 245 10.72 2.07 40.40
CA HIS A 245 11.62 1.55 39.36
C HIS A 245 11.13 0.19 38.84
N ARG A 246 10.65 -0.67 39.73
CA ARG A 246 10.04 -1.96 39.36
C ARG A 246 8.77 -1.74 38.53
N ARG A 247 7.90 -0.80 38.93
CA ARG A 247 6.68 -0.40 38.18
C ARG A 247 7.00 0.16 36.80
N LEU A 248 8.06 0.95 36.67
CA LEU A 248 8.51 1.49 35.38
C LEU A 248 8.98 0.37 34.46
N ARG A 249 9.83 -0.55 34.96
CA ARG A 249 10.31 -1.71 34.19
C ARG A 249 9.17 -2.62 33.76
N THR A 250 8.25 -2.96 34.67
CA THR A 250 7.09 -3.80 34.35
C THR A 250 6.14 -3.08 33.39
N GLY A 251 5.96 -1.76 33.54
CA GLY A 251 5.15 -0.94 32.62
C GLY A 251 5.74 -0.87 31.22
N THR A 252 7.06 -0.71 31.08
CA THR A 252 7.73 -0.77 29.77
C THR A 252 7.60 -2.15 29.14
N ALA A 253 7.85 -3.23 29.89
CA ALA A 253 7.71 -4.59 29.37
C ALA A 253 6.26 -4.89 28.93
N ALA A 254 5.27 -4.46 29.72
CA ALA A 254 3.86 -4.59 29.37
C ALA A 254 3.52 -3.80 28.11
N LEU A 255 4.00 -2.56 27.96
CA LEU A 255 3.75 -1.76 26.76
C LEU A 255 4.40 -2.38 25.52
N VAL A 256 5.65 -2.87 25.62
CA VAL A 256 6.31 -3.60 24.53
C VAL A 256 5.45 -4.78 24.11
N ALA A 257 5.02 -5.61 25.06
CA ALA A 257 4.17 -6.76 24.78
C ALA A 257 2.85 -6.36 24.13
N THR A 258 2.18 -5.31 24.63
CA THR A 258 0.93 -4.80 24.04
C THR A 258 1.14 -4.33 22.61
N VAL A 259 2.21 -3.59 22.31
CA VAL A 259 2.50 -3.09 20.96
C VAL A 259 2.83 -4.25 20.02
N VAL A 260 3.61 -5.23 20.47
CA VAL A 260 3.91 -6.43 19.67
C VAL A 260 2.62 -7.21 19.38
N VAL A 261 1.79 -7.49 20.39
CA VAL A 261 0.52 -8.20 20.20
C VAL A 261 -0.43 -7.41 19.28
N LEU A 262 -0.51 -6.09 19.45
CA LEU A 262 -1.35 -5.23 18.62
C LEU A 262 -0.92 -5.28 17.14
N ASN A 263 0.38 -5.29 16.86
CA ASN A 263 0.89 -5.37 15.49
C ASN A 263 0.75 -6.78 14.90
N LEU A 264 1.00 -7.83 15.69
CA LEU A 264 0.81 -9.21 15.26
C LEU A 264 -0.66 -9.55 14.96
N LEU A 265 -1.59 -9.02 15.76
CA LEU A 265 -3.04 -9.19 15.56
C LEU A 265 -3.66 -8.11 14.65
N GLY A 266 -2.88 -7.09 14.30
CA GLY A 266 -3.31 -5.94 13.52
C GLY A 266 -3.72 -6.28 12.09
N GLY A 267 -3.30 -7.45 11.57
CA GLY A 267 -3.72 -7.97 10.27
C GLY A 267 -5.23 -8.11 10.10
N ASN A 268 -5.98 -8.26 11.21
CA ASN A 268 -7.45 -8.39 11.19
C ASN A 268 -8.19 -7.05 11.21
N ILE A 269 -7.47 -5.93 11.34
CA ILE A 269 -8.09 -4.60 11.42
C ILE A 269 -8.49 -4.18 10.01
N ARG A 270 -9.81 -4.09 9.78
CA ARG A 270 -10.40 -3.62 8.53
C ARG A 270 -10.49 -2.10 8.52
N GLY A 271 -10.32 -1.53 7.33
CA GLY A 271 -10.41 -0.10 7.09
C GLY A 271 -9.27 0.33 6.18
N ARG A 272 -9.61 0.61 4.93
CA ARG A 272 -8.70 1.17 3.92
C ARG A 272 -9.24 2.49 3.42
N LEU A 273 -8.34 3.40 3.12
CA LEU A 273 -8.62 4.58 2.31
C LEU A 273 -7.81 4.44 1.02
N ASP A 274 -8.49 4.20 -0.09
CA ASP A 274 -7.88 4.27 -1.41
C ASP A 274 -7.85 5.74 -1.83
N LEU A 275 -6.64 6.26 -2.05
CA LEU A 275 -6.42 7.61 -2.49
C LEU A 275 -6.17 7.69 -4.00
N THR A 276 -6.01 6.57 -4.71
CA THR A 276 -5.75 6.54 -6.15
C THR A 276 -6.84 7.28 -6.92
N GLN A 277 -6.45 7.95 -8.01
CA GLN A 277 -7.35 8.83 -8.76
C GLN A 277 -8.51 8.07 -9.41
N GLU A 278 -8.28 6.82 -9.83
CA GLU A 278 -9.28 5.95 -10.46
C GLU A 278 -9.87 4.91 -9.50
N GLY A 279 -9.50 4.94 -8.21
CA GLY A 279 -9.99 3.96 -7.23
C GLY A 279 -9.51 2.54 -7.52
N LEU A 280 -8.24 2.35 -7.87
CA LEU A 280 -7.62 1.07 -8.29
C LEU A 280 -7.77 -0.07 -7.27
N TYR A 281 -8.07 0.24 -6.00
CA TYR A 281 -8.22 -0.71 -4.91
C TYR A 281 -9.61 -0.62 -4.25
N THR A 282 -10.58 -0.04 -4.96
CA THR A 282 -11.99 0.01 -4.57
C THR A 282 -12.85 -0.38 -5.76
N LEU A 283 -13.96 -1.09 -5.51
CA LEU A 283 -14.85 -1.46 -6.60
C LEU A 283 -15.34 -0.22 -7.36
N SER A 284 -15.35 -0.32 -8.69
CA SER A 284 -15.97 0.68 -9.56
C SER A 284 -17.49 0.67 -9.39
N ASP A 285 -18.13 1.79 -9.74
CA ASP A 285 -19.59 1.88 -9.67
C ASP A 285 -20.27 0.89 -10.64
N GLY A 286 -19.70 0.71 -11.84
CA GLY A 286 -20.18 -0.30 -12.79
C GLY A 286 -20.06 -1.72 -12.25
N THR A 287 -19.00 -2.04 -11.49
CA THR A 287 -18.89 -3.34 -10.80
C THR A 287 -19.99 -3.53 -9.77
N ARG A 288 -20.31 -2.51 -8.97
CA ARG A 288 -21.39 -2.60 -7.98
C ARG A 288 -22.76 -2.79 -8.63
N GLU A 289 -23.00 -2.14 -9.76
CA GLU A 289 -24.23 -2.26 -10.54
C GLU A 289 -24.37 -3.68 -11.10
N ILE A 290 -23.36 -4.16 -11.85
CA ILE A 290 -23.36 -5.51 -12.44
C ILE A 290 -23.56 -6.59 -11.37
N LEU A 291 -22.86 -6.49 -10.24
CA LEU A 291 -22.99 -7.48 -9.16
C LEU A 291 -24.32 -7.35 -8.41
N GLY A 292 -24.85 -6.14 -8.28
CA GLY A 292 -26.12 -5.87 -7.61
C GLY A 292 -27.32 -6.41 -8.39
N GLU A 293 -27.21 -6.49 -9.72
CA GLU A 293 -28.22 -7.00 -10.66
C GLU A 293 -28.10 -8.49 -10.97
N LEU A 294 -27.21 -9.22 -10.29
CA LEU A 294 -27.12 -10.67 -10.45
C LEU A 294 -28.43 -11.33 -10.02
N ASP A 295 -29.10 -12.03 -10.94
CA ASP A 295 -30.37 -12.72 -10.67
C ASP A 295 -30.20 -14.19 -10.22
N ASP A 296 -29.02 -14.78 -10.45
CA ASP A 296 -28.71 -16.17 -10.12
C ASP A 296 -27.26 -16.32 -9.61
N ILE A 297 -26.96 -17.47 -9.02
CA ILE A 297 -25.72 -17.72 -8.27
C ILE A 297 -24.54 -17.93 -9.22
N VAL A 298 -23.53 -17.08 -9.08
CA VAL A 298 -22.20 -17.28 -9.65
C VAL A 298 -21.26 -17.83 -8.57
N THR A 299 -20.52 -18.89 -8.90
CA THR A 299 -19.54 -19.48 -7.98
C THR A 299 -18.13 -19.06 -8.37
N LEU A 300 -17.42 -18.40 -7.46
CA LEU A 300 -16.00 -18.09 -7.54
C LEU A 300 -15.21 -19.11 -6.71
N LYS A 301 -14.45 -19.97 -7.37
CA LYS A 301 -13.53 -20.91 -6.72
C LYS A 301 -12.13 -20.32 -6.67
N LEU A 302 -11.68 -19.93 -5.47
CA LEU A 302 -10.36 -19.38 -5.22
C LEU A 302 -9.41 -20.50 -4.81
N VAL A 303 -8.37 -20.76 -5.61
CA VAL A 303 -7.44 -21.87 -5.42
C VAL A 303 -6.11 -21.34 -4.88
N ILE A 304 -5.82 -21.64 -3.62
CA ILE A 304 -4.63 -21.17 -2.91
C ILE A 304 -3.97 -22.35 -2.20
N SER A 305 -2.66 -22.49 -2.39
CA SER A 305 -1.82 -23.42 -1.64
C SER A 305 -1.34 -22.85 -0.30
N ASP A 306 -1.14 -23.72 0.70
CA ASP A 306 -0.61 -23.32 2.02
C ASP A 306 0.83 -22.79 1.97
N GLU A 307 1.70 -23.46 1.20
CA GLU A 307 3.13 -23.17 1.16
C GLU A 307 3.49 -22.26 -0.03
N LEU A 308 2.94 -21.04 -0.04
CA LEU A 308 3.32 -20.00 -0.98
C LEU A 308 4.49 -19.14 -0.43
N PRO A 309 5.37 -18.62 -1.30
CA PRO A 309 6.44 -17.72 -0.88
C PRO A 309 5.90 -16.47 -0.16
N THR A 310 6.65 -15.98 0.82
CA THR A 310 6.23 -14.84 1.64
C THR A 310 6.09 -13.56 0.81
N GLU A 311 6.77 -13.50 -0.32
CA GLU A 311 6.71 -12.42 -1.31
C GLU A 311 5.33 -12.27 -1.95
N LEU A 312 4.52 -13.34 -1.98
CA LEU A 312 3.15 -13.29 -2.50
C LEU A 312 2.11 -12.85 -1.46
N GLN A 313 2.48 -12.72 -0.18
CA GLN A 313 1.55 -12.33 0.88
C GLN A 313 0.81 -11.00 0.60
N PRO A 314 1.45 -9.95 0.06
CA PRO A 314 0.73 -8.74 -0.34
C PRO A 314 -0.34 -9.03 -1.41
N THR A 315 0.00 -9.81 -2.43
CA THR A 315 -0.93 -10.16 -3.51
C THR A 315 -2.07 -11.05 -3.03
N LEU A 316 -1.79 -12.05 -2.18
CA LEU A 316 -2.81 -12.90 -1.56
C LEU A 316 -3.82 -12.07 -0.78
N ARG A 317 -3.33 -11.06 -0.05
CA ARG A 317 -4.18 -10.13 0.68
C ARG A 317 -5.01 -9.27 -0.27
N ASP A 318 -4.40 -8.68 -1.29
CA ASP A 318 -5.09 -7.85 -2.27
C ASP A 318 -6.22 -8.64 -2.97
N VAL A 319 -5.99 -9.91 -3.32
CA VAL A 319 -7.01 -10.81 -3.88
C VAL A 319 -8.10 -11.14 -2.87
N ALA A 320 -7.75 -11.51 -1.63
CA ALA A 320 -8.73 -11.84 -0.59
C ALA A 320 -9.64 -10.63 -0.29
N ASP A 321 -9.05 -9.45 -0.26
CA ASP A 321 -9.75 -8.18 -0.06
C ASP A 321 -10.69 -7.87 -1.24
N LEU A 322 -10.23 -8.01 -2.49
CA LEU A 322 -11.07 -7.82 -3.67
C LEU A 322 -12.25 -8.81 -3.70
N VAL A 323 -11.98 -10.10 -3.46
CA VAL A 323 -13.03 -11.14 -3.46
C VAL A 323 -14.05 -10.89 -2.35
N ALA A 324 -13.62 -10.42 -1.18
CA ALA A 324 -14.52 -10.02 -0.10
C ALA A 324 -15.40 -8.82 -0.51
N ASP A 325 -14.83 -7.82 -1.18
CA ASP A 325 -15.58 -6.66 -1.66
C ASP A 325 -16.60 -7.07 -2.74
N LEU A 326 -16.21 -7.88 -3.73
CA LEU A 326 -17.11 -8.41 -4.77
C LEU A 326 -18.28 -9.18 -4.14
N ARG A 327 -17.98 -10.06 -3.17
CA ARG A 327 -19.01 -10.82 -2.45
C ARG A 327 -19.97 -9.91 -1.68
N GLY A 328 -19.45 -8.83 -1.10
CA GLY A 328 -20.24 -7.82 -0.40
C GLY A 328 -21.19 -7.04 -1.33
N ALA A 329 -20.77 -6.80 -2.57
CA ALA A 329 -21.57 -6.10 -3.57
C ALA A 329 -22.66 -6.98 -4.23
N ALA A 330 -22.45 -8.30 -4.28
CA ALA A 330 -23.29 -9.23 -5.04
C ALA A 330 -24.60 -9.68 -4.36
N ASN A 331 -25.03 -9.05 -3.26
CA ASN A 331 -26.29 -9.37 -2.53
C ASN A 331 -26.50 -10.86 -2.17
N GLY A 332 -25.43 -11.66 -2.09
CA GLY A 332 -25.48 -13.10 -1.82
C GLY A 332 -25.43 -14.01 -3.06
N ASN A 333 -25.51 -13.44 -4.27
CA ASN A 333 -25.48 -14.18 -5.53
C ASN A 333 -24.07 -14.44 -6.06
N LEU A 334 -23.03 -14.02 -5.33
CA LEU A 334 -21.65 -14.48 -5.52
C LEU A 334 -21.22 -15.37 -4.36
N VAL A 335 -21.09 -16.66 -4.63
CA VAL A 335 -20.61 -17.67 -3.68
C VAL A 335 -19.11 -17.86 -3.88
N VAL A 336 -18.34 -17.71 -2.79
CA VAL A 336 -16.88 -17.88 -2.81
C VAL A 336 -16.52 -19.18 -2.12
N GLU A 337 -15.85 -20.08 -2.85
CA GLU A 337 -15.30 -21.33 -2.33
C GLU A 337 -13.77 -21.27 -2.33
N ASN A 338 -13.16 -21.43 -1.15
CA ASN A 338 -11.70 -21.53 -1.05
C ASN A 338 -11.28 -22.99 -1.17
N LEU A 339 -10.46 -23.29 -2.17
CA LEU A 339 -9.92 -24.62 -2.42
C LEU A 339 -8.44 -24.64 -2.06
N ASN A 340 -8.05 -25.59 -1.22
CA ASN A 340 -6.66 -25.85 -0.87
C ASN A 340 -6.17 -27.18 -1.49
N PRO A 341 -5.44 -27.16 -2.62
CA PRO A 341 -4.94 -28.37 -3.27
C PRO A 341 -3.94 -29.18 -2.43
N ASN A 342 -3.44 -28.66 -1.32
CA ASN A 342 -2.49 -29.35 -0.45
C ASN A 342 -3.16 -30.29 0.56
N GLU A 343 -4.45 -30.09 0.84
CA GLU A 343 -5.19 -30.89 1.84
C GLU A 343 -5.70 -32.21 1.26
N ASP A 344 -6.13 -32.23 -0.01
CA ASP A 344 -6.73 -33.40 -0.66
C ASP A 344 -6.35 -33.50 -2.14
N GLU A 345 -6.05 -34.72 -2.59
CA GLU A 345 -5.76 -35.03 -3.99
C GLU A 345 -6.99 -34.82 -4.89
N GLU A 346 -8.21 -34.96 -4.37
CA GLU A 346 -9.45 -34.61 -5.08
C GLU A 346 -9.52 -33.12 -5.39
N VAL A 347 -9.22 -32.27 -4.41
CA VAL A 347 -9.18 -30.80 -4.59
C VAL A 347 -8.07 -30.41 -5.58
N ALA A 348 -6.92 -31.10 -5.54
CA ALA A 348 -5.86 -30.88 -6.53
C ALA A 348 -6.26 -31.32 -7.95
N ARG A 349 -7.04 -32.40 -8.09
CA ARG A 349 -7.61 -32.82 -9.39
C ARG A 349 -8.63 -31.79 -9.87
N GLU A 350 -9.49 -31.28 -8.98
CA GLU A 350 -10.45 -30.23 -9.28
C GLU A 350 -9.76 -28.96 -9.77
N ALA A 351 -8.74 -28.46 -9.06
CA ALA A 351 -7.96 -27.28 -9.47
C ALA A 351 -7.37 -27.41 -10.88
N ARG A 352 -6.82 -28.59 -11.21
CA ARG A 352 -6.31 -28.89 -12.57
C ARG A 352 -7.43 -28.93 -13.61
N ASN A 353 -8.57 -29.51 -13.27
CA ASN A 353 -9.73 -29.60 -14.16
C ASN A 353 -10.36 -28.23 -14.42
N LEU A 354 -10.35 -27.34 -13.42
CA LEU A 354 -10.73 -25.94 -13.56
C LEU A 354 -9.78 -25.22 -14.54
N GLY A 355 -8.51 -25.60 -14.59
CA GLY A 355 -7.50 -24.97 -15.45
C GLY A 355 -6.56 -24.02 -14.69
N VAL A 356 -6.52 -24.11 -13.36
CA VAL A 356 -5.56 -23.38 -12.55
C VAL A 356 -4.20 -24.06 -12.61
N THR A 357 -3.18 -23.30 -12.99
CA THR A 357 -1.83 -23.84 -13.24
C THR A 357 -1.07 -24.03 -11.93
N GLN A 358 -0.39 -25.16 -11.83
CA GLN A 358 0.57 -25.42 -10.76
C GLN A 358 1.91 -24.77 -11.12
N ASN A 359 2.38 -23.84 -10.31
CA ASN A 359 3.64 -23.12 -10.53
C ASN A 359 4.72 -23.59 -9.55
N GLU A 360 5.97 -23.52 -10.02
CA GLU A 360 7.16 -23.81 -9.21
C GLU A 360 7.65 -22.54 -8.51
N PHE A 361 7.71 -22.63 -7.19
CA PHE A 361 8.14 -21.58 -6.28
C PHE A 361 9.40 -22.03 -5.55
N ASN A 362 10.35 -21.10 -5.41
CA ASN A 362 11.53 -21.36 -4.59
C ASN A 362 11.19 -20.98 -3.15
N VAL A 363 11.18 -21.96 -2.25
CA VAL A 363 10.87 -21.76 -0.83
C VAL A 363 12.08 -22.25 -0.03
N LEU A 364 12.52 -21.50 0.98
CA LEU A 364 13.58 -21.97 1.85
C LEU A 364 12.99 -22.82 2.97
N ARG A 365 13.52 -24.02 3.16
CA ARG A 365 13.18 -24.90 4.27
C ARG A 365 14.46 -25.54 4.76
N ASP A 366 14.69 -25.52 6.07
CA ASP A 366 15.86 -26.13 6.71
C ASP A 366 17.21 -25.73 6.07
N ASP A 367 17.36 -24.44 5.72
CA ASP A 367 18.54 -23.86 5.05
C ASP A 367 18.82 -24.34 3.60
N GLU A 368 17.87 -25.02 2.96
CA GLU A 368 17.93 -25.40 1.54
C GLU A 368 16.86 -24.69 0.70
N PHE A 369 17.24 -24.28 -0.51
CA PHE A 369 16.27 -23.82 -1.52
C PHE A 369 15.55 -25.04 -2.08
N GLU A 370 14.28 -25.19 -1.71
CA GLU A 370 13.42 -26.25 -2.22
C GLU A 370 12.48 -25.68 -3.28
N VAL A 371 12.46 -26.31 -4.46
CA VAL A 371 11.46 -26.01 -5.47
C VAL A 371 10.16 -26.69 -5.06
N ARG A 372 9.20 -25.90 -4.58
CA ARG A 372 7.87 -26.37 -4.23
C ARG A 372 6.88 -25.98 -5.31
N ARG A 373 5.91 -26.84 -5.53
CA ARG A 373 4.84 -26.58 -6.47
C ARG A 373 3.59 -26.11 -5.73
N GLY A 374 3.03 -24.98 -6.13
CA GLY A 374 1.83 -24.41 -5.52
C GLY A 374 0.84 -23.87 -6.56
N TRP A 375 -0.38 -23.61 -6.11
CA TRP A 375 -1.43 -22.98 -6.89
C TRP A 375 -1.76 -21.61 -6.30
N PHE A 376 -1.96 -20.64 -7.18
CA PHE A 376 -2.54 -19.35 -6.82
C PHE A 376 -3.31 -18.78 -8.01
N GLY A 377 -4.58 -19.13 -8.11
CA GLY A 377 -5.46 -18.71 -9.20
C GLY A 377 -6.92 -18.84 -8.83
N LEU A 378 -7.81 -18.62 -9.78
CA LEU A 378 -9.25 -18.69 -9.53
C LEU A 378 -10.03 -19.13 -10.77
N ALA A 379 -11.27 -19.55 -10.54
CA ALA A 379 -12.24 -19.86 -11.58
C ALA A 379 -13.62 -19.30 -11.24
N LEU A 380 -14.32 -18.79 -12.24
CA LEU A 380 -15.73 -18.40 -12.19
C LEU A 380 -16.58 -19.47 -12.89
N LEU A 381 -17.69 -19.82 -12.27
CA LEU A 381 -18.62 -20.85 -12.74
C LEU A 381 -20.04 -20.28 -12.71
N TYR A 382 -20.75 -20.42 -13.83
CA TYR A 382 -22.15 -20.04 -13.97
C TYR A 382 -22.82 -20.94 -15.01
N ALA A 383 -23.83 -21.72 -14.61
CA ALA A 383 -24.43 -22.77 -15.43
C ALA A 383 -23.35 -23.66 -16.09
N ASP A 384 -23.34 -23.77 -17.43
CA ASP A 384 -22.35 -24.53 -18.19
C ASP A 384 -21.11 -23.71 -18.60
N GLN A 385 -21.07 -22.42 -18.26
CA GLN A 385 -19.97 -21.52 -18.60
C GLN A 385 -18.91 -21.48 -17.50
N ARG A 386 -17.64 -21.36 -17.92
CA ARG A 386 -16.50 -21.26 -17.02
C ARG A 386 -15.44 -20.31 -17.57
N GLU A 387 -15.00 -19.40 -16.71
CA GLU A 387 -13.88 -18.50 -16.97
C GLU A 387 -12.79 -18.68 -15.90
N VAL A 388 -11.52 -18.70 -16.30
CA VAL A 388 -10.41 -19.10 -15.42
C VAL A 388 -9.25 -18.11 -15.51
N ILE A 389 -8.69 -17.79 -14.34
CA ILE A 389 -7.42 -17.09 -14.19
C ILE A 389 -6.38 -18.09 -13.70
N PRO A 390 -5.51 -18.62 -14.59
CA PRO A 390 -4.66 -19.76 -14.25
C PRO A 390 -3.62 -19.46 -13.17
N PHE A 391 -3.15 -18.21 -13.11
CA PHE A 391 -2.23 -17.73 -12.10
C PHE A 391 -2.43 -16.23 -11.87
N ILE A 392 -2.47 -15.82 -10.61
CA ILE A 392 -2.56 -14.42 -10.21
C ILE A 392 -1.18 -13.96 -9.74
N ASN A 393 -0.53 -13.10 -10.52
CA ASN A 393 0.72 -12.45 -10.14
C ASN A 393 0.55 -10.95 -9.89
N ARG A 394 -0.62 -10.41 -10.23
CA ARG A 394 -0.96 -8.99 -10.24
C ARG A 394 -2.46 -8.82 -10.02
N THR A 395 -2.86 -7.69 -9.46
CA THR A 395 -4.24 -7.41 -9.07
C THR A 395 -4.82 -6.16 -9.73
N ASP A 396 -4.03 -5.39 -10.47
CA ASP A 396 -4.44 -4.11 -11.07
C ASP A 396 -5.56 -4.23 -12.12
N ASP A 397 -5.64 -5.34 -12.85
CA ASP A 397 -6.68 -5.61 -13.85
C ASP A 397 -7.70 -6.68 -13.39
N LEU A 398 -7.54 -7.18 -12.17
CA LEU A 398 -8.25 -8.38 -11.70
C LEU A 398 -9.75 -8.13 -11.54
N GLU A 399 -10.15 -6.97 -11.02
CA GLU A 399 -11.57 -6.58 -10.90
C GLU A 399 -12.23 -6.60 -12.29
N PHE A 400 -11.66 -5.85 -13.24
CA PHE A 400 -12.22 -5.72 -14.58
C PHE A 400 -12.40 -7.08 -15.25
N ARG A 401 -11.40 -7.96 -15.15
CA ARG A 401 -11.44 -9.30 -15.72
C ARG A 401 -12.51 -10.17 -15.10
N LEU A 402 -12.62 -10.17 -13.77
CA LEU A 402 -13.63 -10.94 -13.04
C LEU A 402 -15.05 -10.46 -13.38
N VAL A 403 -15.29 -9.16 -13.30
CA VAL A 403 -16.61 -8.58 -13.51
C VAL A 403 -17.03 -8.68 -14.97
N SER A 404 -16.10 -8.50 -15.91
CA SER A 404 -16.38 -8.71 -17.34
C SER A 404 -16.71 -10.16 -17.66
N ALA A 405 -16.04 -11.13 -17.01
CA ALA A 405 -16.36 -12.54 -17.14
C ALA A 405 -17.75 -12.83 -16.58
N ILE A 406 -18.06 -12.34 -15.37
CA ILE A 406 -19.39 -12.46 -14.75
C ILE A 406 -20.46 -11.90 -15.69
N SER A 407 -20.32 -10.65 -16.13
CA SER A 407 -21.27 -9.99 -17.03
C SER A 407 -21.46 -10.78 -18.34
N THR A 408 -20.38 -11.25 -18.96
CA THR A 408 -20.46 -12.06 -20.18
C THR A 408 -21.20 -13.38 -19.95
N MET A 409 -20.98 -14.02 -18.80
CA MET A 409 -21.57 -15.32 -18.46
C MET A 409 -23.04 -15.22 -18.07
N THR A 410 -23.45 -14.12 -17.42
CA THR A 410 -24.82 -13.93 -16.91
C THR A 410 -25.75 -13.18 -17.86
N THR A 411 -25.22 -12.49 -18.87
CA THR A 411 -26.03 -11.80 -19.88
C THR A 411 -26.71 -12.81 -20.80
N VAL A 412 -28.03 -12.97 -20.65
CA VAL A 412 -28.85 -13.92 -21.43
C VAL A 412 -29.09 -13.44 -22.86
N GLU A 413 -29.40 -12.15 -23.04
CA GLU A 413 -29.60 -11.52 -24.36
C GLU A 413 -28.60 -10.39 -24.53
N ARG A 414 -27.78 -10.48 -25.58
CA ARG A 414 -26.82 -9.42 -25.89
C ARG A 414 -27.58 -8.20 -26.42
N PRO A 415 -27.34 -7.00 -25.88
CA PRO A 415 -27.96 -5.79 -26.40
C PRO A 415 -27.71 -5.62 -27.89
N GLY A 416 -28.73 -5.16 -28.60
CA GLY A 416 -28.68 -4.98 -30.04
C GLY A 416 -27.92 -3.71 -30.40
N LEU A 417 -26.91 -3.81 -31.27
CA LEU A 417 -26.14 -2.67 -31.76
C LEU A 417 -26.24 -2.57 -33.27
N ALA A 418 -26.77 -1.45 -33.77
CA ALA A 418 -26.90 -1.20 -35.20
C ALA A 418 -25.84 -0.22 -35.72
N PHE A 419 -25.08 -0.61 -36.74
CA PHE A 419 -24.32 0.33 -37.57
C PHE A 419 -25.21 0.86 -38.69
N LEU A 420 -25.38 2.17 -38.76
CA LEU A 420 -26.15 2.82 -39.83
C LEU A 420 -25.28 3.08 -41.05
N THR A 421 -25.70 2.56 -42.20
CA THR A 421 -25.00 2.68 -43.49
C THR A 421 -25.85 3.40 -44.54
N GLY A 422 -25.24 3.77 -45.68
CA GLY A 422 -25.94 4.33 -46.84
C GLY A 422 -25.72 5.83 -47.12
N PHE A 423 -25.15 6.60 -46.19
CA PHE A 423 -24.92 8.06 -46.34
C PHE A 423 -23.42 8.40 -46.26
N GLY A 424 -22.60 7.53 -46.85
CA GLY A 424 -21.13 7.62 -46.81
C GLY A 424 -20.53 7.37 -45.43
N SER A 425 -21.31 6.79 -44.50
CA SER A 425 -20.80 6.28 -43.23
C SER A 425 -19.97 5.03 -43.43
N GLN A 426 -19.03 4.82 -42.50
CA GLN A 426 -18.12 3.69 -42.50
C GLN A 426 -18.78 2.44 -41.89
N GLU A 427 -18.53 1.29 -42.50
CA GLU A 427 -19.07 0.01 -42.07
C GLU A 427 -18.24 -0.61 -40.95
N PRO A 428 -18.79 -1.55 -40.15
CA PRO A 428 -18.04 -2.27 -39.11
C PRO A 428 -16.74 -2.90 -39.63
N GLU A 429 -16.77 -3.36 -40.89
CA GLU A 429 -15.64 -3.97 -41.58
C GLU A 429 -14.44 -3.03 -41.75
N THR A 430 -14.67 -1.71 -41.73
CA THR A 430 -13.63 -0.69 -41.75
C THR A 430 -12.83 -0.66 -40.45
N PHE A 431 -13.42 -1.18 -39.36
CA PHE A 431 -12.84 -1.21 -38.02
C PHE A 431 -12.83 -2.64 -37.45
N PRO A 432 -12.08 -3.59 -38.05
CA PRO A 432 -12.20 -5.00 -37.72
C PRO A 432 -11.89 -5.31 -36.24
N SER A 433 -10.92 -4.61 -35.64
CA SER A 433 -10.59 -4.79 -34.22
C SER A 433 -11.69 -4.26 -33.30
N PHE A 434 -12.30 -3.14 -33.65
CA PHE A 434 -13.38 -2.53 -32.87
C PHE A 434 -14.67 -3.35 -32.99
N ALA A 435 -15.03 -3.78 -34.21
CA ALA A 435 -16.17 -4.64 -34.45
C ALA A 435 -16.03 -5.99 -33.71
N ARG A 436 -14.83 -6.58 -33.68
CA ARG A 436 -14.57 -7.80 -32.91
C ARG A 436 -14.78 -7.59 -31.41
N ALA A 437 -14.21 -6.51 -30.85
CA ALA A 437 -14.39 -6.19 -29.42
C ALA A 437 -15.86 -5.93 -29.05
N LEU A 438 -16.64 -5.32 -29.95
CA LEU A 438 -18.08 -5.12 -29.74
C LEU A 438 -18.87 -6.44 -29.85
N SER A 439 -18.48 -7.33 -30.76
CA SER A 439 -19.21 -8.58 -31.00
C SER A 439 -19.19 -9.54 -29.81
N ASP A 440 -18.23 -9.36 -28.89
CA ASP A 440 -18.15 -10.13 -27.65
C ASP A 440 -19.33 -9.81 -26.70
N ARG A 441 -19.91 -8.60 -26.79
CA ARG A 441 -20.94 -8.10 -25.86
C ARG A 441 -22.27 -7.71 -26.52
N TYR A 442 -22.26 -7.36 -27.81
CA TYR A 442 -23.42 -6.85 -28.54
C TYR A 442 -23.77 -7.74 -29.73
N ASP A 443 -25.07 -7.83 -30.05
CA ASP A 443 -25.53 -8.37 -31.33
C ASP A 443 -25.40 -7.28 -32.41
N ILE A 444 -24.34 -7.35 -33.21
CA ILE A 444 -24.03 -6.32 -34.21
C ILE A 444 -24.85 -6.57 -35.47
N ARG A 445 -25.64 -5.57 -35.86
CA ARG A 445 -26.40 -5.54 -37.10
C ARG A 445 -25.99 -4.34 -37.95
N THR A 446 -26.06 -4.47 -39.26
CA THR A 446 -25.87 -3.36 -40.18
C THR A 446 -27.23 -2.98 -40.77
N ILE A 447 -27.59 -1.70 -40.68
CA ILE A 447 -28.86 -1.17 -41.16
C ILE A 447 -28.57 -0.11 -42.22
N ASP A 448 -28.89 -0.43 -43.47
CA ASP A 448 -28.79 0.50 -44.59
C ASP A 448 -30.03 1.38 -44.67
N LEU A 449 -29.83 2.70 -44.57
CA LEU A 449 -30.89 3.70 -44.61
C LEU A 449 -31.25 4.18 -46.02
N THR A 450 -30.59 3.67 -47.07
CA THR A 450 -30.90 4.02 -48.47
C THR A 450 -32.03 3.21 -49.09
N VAL A 451 -32.48 2.16 -48.40
CA VAL A 451 -33.53 1.26 -48.89
C VAL A 451 -34.91 1.85 -48.62
N ASP A 452 -35.81 1.82 -49.61
CA ASP A 452 -37.16 2.44 -49.57
C ASP A 452 -38.09 1.88 -48.47
N THR A 453 -37.74 0.76 -47.84
CA THR A 453 -38.46 0.20 -46.69
C THR A 453 -37.88 0.77 -45.40
N VAL A 454 -38.70 1.43 -44.58
CA VAL A 454 -38.31 1.90 -43.24
C VAL A 454 -37.66 0.74 -42.48
N PRO A 455 -36.34 0.76 -42.26
CA PRO A 455 -35.71 -0.32 -41.52
C PRO A 455 -36.21 -0.27 -40.08
N ASP A 456 -36.47 -1.44 -39.52
CA ASP A 456 -37.08 -1.59 -38.19
C ASP A 456 -36.10 -1.15 -37.10
N LEU A 457 -36.04 0.17 -36.86
CA LEU A 457 -35.35 0.78 -35.73
C LEU A 457 -36.23 0.64 -34.48
N ASN A 458 -36.49 -0.60 -34.09
CA ASN A 458 -37.32 -0.89 -32.93
C ASN A 458 -36.47 -0.80 -31.65
N ARG A 459 -36.93 0.04 -30.71
CA ARG A 459 -36.34 0.20 -29.37
C ARG A 459 -36.36 -1.08 -28.54
N ASP A 460 -37.21 -2.04 -28.89
CA ASP A 460 -37.27 -3.34 -28.21
C ASP A 460 -36.15 -4.30 -28.66
N THR A 461 -35.42 -3.97 -29.74
CA THR A 461 -34.39 -4.86 -30.33
C THR A 461 -33.03 -4.18 -30.53
N LEU A 462 -32.96 -2.87 -30.38
CA LEU A 462 -31.76 -2.06 -30.61
C LEU A 462 -31.59 -1.07 -29.47
N ASP A 463 -30.54 -1.27 -28.70
CA ASP A 463 -30.17 -0.43 -27.56
C ASP A 463 -29.20 0.68 -27.99
N ILE A 464 -28.35 0.40 -28.98
CA ILE A 464 -27.29 1.30 -29.43
C ILE A 464 -27.30 1.43 -30.94
N VAL A 465 -27.12 2.67 -31.42
CA VAL A 465 -26.98 2.99 -32.84
C VAL A 465 -25.64 3.71 -33.06
N VAL A 466 -24.82 3.17 -33.95
CA VAL A 466 -23.50 3.70 -34.30
C VAL A 466 -23.57 4.35 -35.68
N VAL A 467 -23.18 5.63 -35.73
CA VAL A 467 -23.04 6.41 -36.97
C VAL A 467 -21.57 6.78 -37.14
N ALA A 468 -20.84 5.99 -37.93
CA ALA A 468 -19.40 6.17 -38.09
C ALA A 468 -19.08 7.08 -39.29
N GLY A 469 -18.56 8.28 -39.02
CA GLY A 469 -18.00 9.17 -40.06
C GLY A 469 -18.90 9.47 -41.26
N PRO A 470 -20.13 9.97 -41.08
CA PRO A 470 -21.04 10.27 -42.19
C PRO A 470 -20.45 11.33 -43.14
N GLN A 471 -20.52 11.07 -44.44
CA GLN A 471 -20.03 12.01 -45.47
C GLN A 471 -21.17 12.75 -46.20
N GLN A 472 -22.41 12.31 -46.02
CA GLN A 472 -23.60 12.90 -46.61
C GLN A 472 -24.66 13.17 -45.51
N PRO A 473 -25.51 14.19 -45.67
CA PRO A 473 -26.60 14.46 -44.74
C PRO A 473 -27.67 13.36 -44.78
N LEU A 474 -28.21 13.01 -43.61
CA LEU A 474 -29.33 12.08 -43.46
C LEU A 474 -30.63 12.72 -43.99
N GLY A 475 -31.20 12.18 -45.07
CA GLY A 475 -32.51 12.58 -45.61
C GLY A 475 -32.50 13.57 -46.80
N ALA A 476 -31.50 13.50 -47.69
CA ALA A 476 -31.46 14.27 -48.93
C ALA A 476 -32.24 13.60 -50.08
#